data_AF-A0A7V3BJ62-F1
#
_entry.id   AF-A0A7V3BJ62-F1
#
_cell.length_a   1.000
_cell.length_b   1.000
_cell.length_c   1.000
_cell.angle_alpha   90.00
_cell.angle_beta   90.00
_cell.angle_gamma   90.00
#
_symmetry.space_group_name_H-M   'P 1'
#
loop_
_entity.id
_entity.type
_entity.pdbx_description
1 polymer ?
#
loop_
_entity_poly.entity_id
_entity_poly.type
_entity_poly.pdbx_seq_one_letter_code
_entity_poly.pdbx_strand_id
1 'polypeptide(L)'
;MADEVRADEPTAAGDEDFHVPSAPTSPGAFRGPSRRTPASLDSLEKRPHHSIETIRPQVGTARIRSRMLNHRHLPALAAPQVSRYSNAMSLEKAEEFLQAAQRCLDEGWYNSAVSRAYYAMFQAARAALAAVGINRPSWRHGALHATFSTELVRRRKLYALSFVQNLAEVMELRQIADYSDVQIQARRATRVVRIATDFLNRVKEVIGNG
;
A
#
# COMPACT_ATOMS: atom_id res chain seq x y z
N MET A 1 51.63 -42.54 30.89
CA MET A 1 52.73 -42.78 29.96
C MET A 1 52.38 -42.07 28.68
N ALA A 2 53.16 -41.04 28.37
CA ALA A 2 53.00 -40.20 27.20
C ALA A 2 53.43 -40.97 25.95
N ASP A 3 52.69 -40.80 24.86
CA ASP A 3 53.22 -40.99 23.51
C ASP A 3 52.94 -39.71 22.73
N GLU A 4 54.02 -39.16 22.21
CA GLU A 4 54.14 -37.88 21.54
C GLU A 4 54.51 -38.17 20.07
N VAL A 5 54.26 -37.18 19.21
CA VAL A 5 54.80 -37.03 17.85
C VAL A 5 54.03 -37.75 16.73
N ARG A 6 53.27 -36.98 15.94
CA ARG A 6 53.78 -36.42 14.67
C ARG A 6 52.82 -35.36 14.11
N ALA A 7 53.36 -34.16 13.94
CA ALA A 7 52.78 -33.09 13.14
C ALA A 7 52.99 -33.40 11.65
N ASP A 8 51.98 -33.15 10.83
CA ASP A 8 52.13 -32.86 9.40
C ASP A 8 51.34 -31.58 9.12
N GLU A 9 52.06 -30.59 8.59
CA GLU A 9 51.57 -29.30 8.10
C GLU A 9 51.43 -29.38 6.56
N PRO A 10 50.95 -28.34 5.84
CA PRO A 10 49.78 -28.42 4.99
C PRO A 10 50.10 -28.51 3.50
N THR A 11 49.33 -29.29 2.74
CA THR A 11 49.43 -29.31 1.28
C THR A 11 48.45 -28.31 0.66
N ALA A 12 49.03 -27.51 -0.21
CA ALA A 12 48.48 -26.37 -0.93
C ALA A 12 47.38 -26.71 -1.95
N ALA A 13 46.59 -25.67 -2.25
CA ALA A 13 46.10 -25.26 -3.56
C ALA A 13 45.36 -26.31 -4.41
N GLY A 14 44.03 -26.21 -4.41
CA GLY A 14 43.18 -26.63 -5.50
C GLY A 14 42.38 -25.42 -5.99
N ASP A 15 42.85 -24.83 -7.08
CA ASP A 15 42.14 -23.83 -7.87
C ASP A 15 40.87 -24.45 -8.45
N GLU A 16 39.70 -24.10 -7.90
CA GLU A 16 38.42 -24.43 -8.52
C GLU A 16 38.10 -23.34 -9.54
N ASP A 17 38.31 -23.70 -10.81
CA ASP A 17 38.03 -22.94 -12.02
C ASP A 17 36.62 -22.29 -11.99
N PHE A 18 36.61 -20.97 -11.80
CA PHE A 18 35.43 -20.14 -11.99
C PHE A 18 35.14 -20.01 -13.50
N HIS A 19 34.40 -20.97 -14.05
CA HIS A 19 33.93 -20.90 -15.43
C HIS A 19 32.85 -19.80 -15.56
N VAL A 20 33.28 -18.61 -15.98
CA VAL A 20 32.40 -17.50 -16.39
C VAL A 20 31.88 -17.80 -17.80
N PRO A 21 30.56 -18.01 -18.02
CA PRO A 21 30.04 -18.11 -19.37
C PRO A 21 30.14 -16.74 -20.06
N SER A 22 30.87 -16.71 -21.17
CA SER A 22 31.05 -15.55 -22.04
C SER A 22 29.72 -15.10 -22.65
N ALA A 23 29.47 -13.79 -22.58
CA ALA A 23 28.32 -13.14 -23.19
C ALA A 23 28.35 -13.25 -24.74
N PRO A 24 27.24 -13.55 -25.42
CA PRO A 24 27.18 -13.43 -26.87
C PRO A 24 27.15 -11.95 -27.28
N THR A 25 28.14 -11.58 -28.09
CA THR A 25 28.26 -10.29 -28.78
C THR A 25 27.47 -10.34 -30.08
N SER A 26 26.40 -9.55 -30.22
CA SER A 26 26.11 -8.74 -31.42
C SER A 26 24.77 -7.99 -31.34
N PRO A 27 24.66 -6.80 -31.95
CA PRO A 27 23.59 -5.85 -31.69
C PRO A 27 22.39 -6.07 -32.61
N GLY A 28 21.26 -6.47 -32.03
CA GLY A 28 19.96 -6.41 -32.71
C GLY A 28 19.46 -4.98 -32.79
N ALA A 29 19.32 -4.46 -34.02
CA ALA A 29 18.84 -3.12 -34.30
C ALA A 29 17.45 -2.86 -33.68
N PHE A 30 17.40 -1.97 -32.69
CA PHE A 30 16.16 -1.47 -32.10
C PHE A 30 15.44 -0.57 -33.11
N ARG A 31 14.47 -1.13 -33.83
CA ARG A 31 13.61 -0.38 -34.77
C ARG A 31 12.55 0.37 -33.97
N GLY A 32 12.90 1.54 -33.46
CA GLY A 32 11.96 2.45 -32.80
C GLY A 32 10.83 2.88 -33.76
N PRO A 33 9.60 3.09 -33.27
CA PRO A 33 8.51 3.59 -34.10
C PRO A 33 8.80 5.03 -34.57
N SER A 34 8.56 5.21 -35.87
CA SER A 34 8.78 6.40 -36.70
C SER A 34 8.48 7.74 -36.01
N ARG A 35 9.41 8.70 -36.17
CA ARG A 35 9.19 10.13 -35.89
C ARG A 35 7.93 10.58 -36.60
N ARG A 36 6.91 11.02 -35.86
CA ARG A 36 5.89 11.90 -36.42
C ARG A 36 6.53 13.26 -36.61
N THR A 37 6.49 13.76 -37.83
CA THR A 37 6.83 15.14 -38.17
C THR A 37 6.00 16.10 -37.31
N PRO A 38 6.59 17.15 -36.72
CA PRO A 38 5.79 18.21 -36.12
C PRO A 38 5.05 18.94 -37.24
N ALA A 39 3.71 19.02 -37.10
CA ALA A 39 2.91 19.91 -37.94
C ALA A 39 3.43 21.34 -37.78
N SER A 40 3.50 22.06 -38.90
CA SER A 40 3.96 23.43 -39.01
C SER A 40 3.24 24.36 -38.03
N LEU A 41 4.02 25.10 -37.25
CA LEU A 41 3.59 26.27 -36.49
C LEU A 41 3.32 27.45 -37.43
N ASP A 42 2.23 27.37 -38.19
CA ASP A 42 1.70 28.54 -38.91
C ASP A 42 0.17 28.47 -38.93
N SER A 43 -0.43 28.82 -37.79
CA SER A 43 -1.85 29.18 -37.66
C SER A 43 -2.09 29.75 -36.25
N LEU A 44 -1.39 30.84 -35.96
CA LEU A 44 -1.66 31.75 -34.85
C LEU A 44 -1.98 33.09 -35.47
N GLU A 45 -3.24 33.27 -35.90
CA GLU A 45 -3.94 34.56 -35.85
C GLU A 45 -5.31 34.46 -36.50
N LYS A 46 -6.34 34.79 -35.69
CA LYS A 46 -7.60 35.48 -36.02
C LYS A 46 -8.72 34.95 -35.13
N ARG A 47 -8.75 35.48 -33.89
CA ARG A 47 -9.94 35.47 -33.06
C ARG A 47 -10.77 36.72 -33.38
N PRO A 48 -12.02 36.60 -33.86
CA PRO A 48 -12.95 37.73 -33.84
C PRO A 48 -13.59 37.85 -32.44
N HIS A 49 -13.41 39.03 -31.84
CA HIS A 49 -14.11 39.46 -30.63
C HIS A 49 -15.61 39.58 -30.92
N HIS A 50 -16.41 38.70 -30.33
CA HIS A 50 -17.87 38.84 -30.28
C HIS A 50 -18.26 39.21 -28.85
N SER A 51 -18.93 40.36 -28.76
CA SER A 51 -19.43 41.01 -27.57
C SER A 51 -20.30 40.06 -26.74
N ILE A 52 -19.96 39.89 -25.46
CA ILE A 52 -20.82 39.17 -24.50
C ILE A 52 -21.97 40.11 -24.12
N GLU A 53 -23.13 39.89 -24.75
CA GLU A 53 -24.38 40.53 -24.34
C GLU A 53 -24.87 39.88 -23.04
N THR A 54 -25.10 40.73 -22.04
CA THR A 54 -25.46 40.34 -20.67
C THR A 54 -26.92 39.91 -20.61
N ILE A 55 -27.16 38.60 -20.53
CA ILE A 55 -28.50 38.05 -20.28
C ILE A 55 -28.77 38.08 -18.77
N ARG A 56 -29.63 39.00 -18.32
CA ARG A 56 -30.22 39.02 -16.96
C ARG A 56 -31.22 37.87 -16.79
N PRO A 57 -31.11 37.03 -15.75
CA PRO A 57 -32.20 36.12 -15.40
C PRO A 57 -33.31 36.88 -14.66
N GLN A 58 -34.54 36.80 -15.19
CA GLN A 58 -35.77 37.26 -14.56
C GLN A 58 -36.15 36.29 -13.43
N VAL A 59 -36.16 36.77 -12.18
CA VAL A 59 -36.62 36.00 -11.01
C VAL A 59 -38.14 36.11 -10.94
N GLY A 60 -38.83 35.14 -11.52
CA GLY A 60 -40.28 34.95 -11.38
C GLY A 60 -40.61 34.23 -10.07
N THR A 61 -41.29 34.92 -9.17
CA THR A 61 -41.81 34.39 -7.91
C THR A 61 -43.02 33.49 -8.16
N ALA A 62 -42.82 32.16 -8.19
CA ALA A 62 -43.91 31.19 -8.24
C ALA A 62 -44.01 30.45 -6.89
N ARG A 63 -45.03 30.82 -6.10
CA ARG A 63 -45.52 30.06 -4.93
C ARG A 63 -46.02 28.70 -5.41
N ILE A 64 -45.31 27.63 -5.08
CA ILE A 64 -45.82 26.26 -5.21
C ILE A 64 -46.34 25.82 -3.84
N ARG A 65 -47.65 25.60 -3.77
CA ARG A 65 -48.36 25.07 -2.59
C ARG A 65 -47.91 23.63 -2.32
N SER A 66 -47.59 23.34 -1.06
CA SER A 66 -47.29 22.02 -0.53
C SER A 66 -48.37 21.01 -0.91
N ARG A 67 -48.00 19.97 -1.65
CA ARG A 67 -48.82 18.77 -1.85
C ARG A 67 -48.24 17.67 -0.96
N MET A 68 -48.91 17.43 0.17
CA MET A 68 -48.61 16.33 1.07
C MET A 68 -48.82 15.01 0.33
N LEU A 69 -47.75 14.25 0.12
CA LEU A 69 -47.83 12.84 -0.27
C LEU A 69 -47.72 11.99 0.98
N ASN A 70 -48.84 11.35 1.32
CA ASN A 70 -48.93 10.27 2.28
C ASN A 70 -48.06 9.10 1.83
N HIS A 71 -46.88 8.95 2.42
CA HIS A 71 -46.13 7.70 2.36
C HIS A 71 -46.53 6.84 3.55
N ARG A 72 -47.52 5.97 3.31
CA ARG A 72 -47.89 4.87 4.19
C ARG A 72 -46.63 4.08 4.56
N HIS A 73 -46.47 3.85 5.86
CA HIS A 73 -45.46 2.99 6.45
C HIS A 73 -45.42 1.61 5.79
N LEU A 74 -44.23 1.24 5.31
CA LEU A 74 -43.78 -0.14 5.34
C LEU A 74 -42.61 -0.19 6.34
N PRO A 75 -42.72 -0.85 7.50
CA PRO A 75 -41.56 -1.15 8.30
C PRO A 75 -40.88 -2.36 7.64
N ALA A 76 -39.95 -2.10 6.72
CA ALA A 76 -39.00 -3.13 6.35
C ALA A 76 -38.14 -3.38 7.59
N LEU A 77 -38.29 -4.57 8.17
CA LEU A 77 -37.45 -5.12 9.22
C LEU A 77 -35.97 -5.00 8.80
N ALA A 78 -35.33 -3.91 9.18
CA ALA A 78 -33.88 -3.79 9.14
C ALA A 78 -33.33 -4.67 10.26
N ALA A 79 -33.14 -5.96 9.98
CA ALA A 79 -32.26 -6.78 10.77
C ALA A 79 -30.92 -6.03 10.92
N PRO A 80 -30.29 -5.99 12.10
CA PRO A 80 -28.99 -5.36 12.24
C PRO A 80 -28.05 -6.08 11.29
N GLN A 81 -27.54 -5.35 10.30
CA GLN A 81 -26.52 -5.85 9.37
C GLN A 81 -25.26 -6.07 10.22
N VAL A 82 -25.17 -7.22 10.89
CA VAL A 82 -23.97 -7.64 11.61
C VAL A 82 -22.87 -7.67 10.57
N SER A 83 -21.96 -6.70 10.65
CA SER A 83 -20.88 -6.56 9.67
C SER A 83 -20.17 -7.90 9.56
N ARG A 84 -20.27 -8.56 8.39
CA ARG A 84 -19.64 -9.87 8.10
C ARG A 84 -18.12 -9.84 8.21
N TYR A 85 -17.53 -8.67 8.43
CA TYR A 85 -16.09 -8.47 8.56
C TYR A 85 -15.72 -8.46 10.03
N SER A 86 -15.29 -9.62 10.53
CA SER A 86 -14.78 -9.75 11.89
C SER A 86 -13.32 -9.28 11.99
N ASN A 87 -12.92 -8.83 13.18
CA ASN A 87 -11.53 -8.46 13.47
C ASN A 87 -10.59 -9.65 13.26
N ALA A 88 -11.05 -10.86 13.64
CA ALA A 88 -10.32 -12.10 13.47
C ALA A 88 -9.93 -12.36 11.99
N MET A 89 -10.88 -12.19 11.05
CA MET A 89 -10.59 -12.34 9.62
C MET A 89 -9.54 -11.34 9.11
N SER A 90 -9.48 -10.14 9.71
CA SER A 90 -8.51 -9.12 9.33
C SER A 90 -7.11 -9.43 9.88
N LEU A 91 -7.02 -10.00 11.09
CA LEU A 91 -5.74 -10.46 11.67
C LEU A 91 -5.16 -11.65 10.91
N GLU A 92 -5.98 -12.65 10.60
CA GLU A 92 -5.56 -13.81 9.81
C GLU A 92 -4.97 -13.38 8.45
N LYS A 93 -5.65 -12.46 7.75
CA LYS A 93 -5.13 -11.88 6.50
C LYS A 93 -3.86 -11.08 6.71
N ALA A 94 -3.74 -10.34 7.83
CA ALA A 94 -2.53 -9.60 8.13
C ALA A 94 -1.32 -10.54 8.33
N GLU A 95 -1.53 -11.66 9.01
CA GLU A 95 -0.53 -12.71 9.19
C GLU A 95 -0.13 -13.35 7.87
N GLU A 96 -1.10 -13.71 7.03
CA GLU A 96 -0.85 -14.28 5.71
C GLU A 96 0.01 -13.34 4.85
N PHE A 97 -0.31 -12.04 4.83
CA PHE A 97 0.49 -11.06 4.11
C PHE A 97 1.89 -10.90 4.69
N LEU A 98 2.05 -10.97 6.02
CA LEU A 98 3.36 -10.89 6.64
C LEU A 98 4.22 -12.11 6.32
N GLN A 99 3.64 -13.31 6.35
CA GLN A 99 4.31 -14.54 5.93
C GLN A 99 4.75 -14.47 4.46
N ALA A 100 3.88 -13.97 3.58
CA ALA A 100 4.22 -13.74 2.19
C ALA A 100 5.36 -12.71 2.04
N ALA A 101 5.34 -11.63 2.84
CA ALA A 101 6.40 -10.62 2.83
C ALA A 101 7.76 -11.20 3.25
N GLN A 102 7.78 -12.06 4.27
CA GLN A 102 8.98 -12.74 4.72
C GLN A 102 9.53 -13.68 3.63
N ARG A 103 8.69 -14.51 3.02
CA ARG A 103 9.11 -15.39 1.91
C ARG A 103 9.67 -14.59 0.73
N CYS A 104 9.02 -13.49 0.34
CA CYS A 104 9.54 -12.63 -0.71
C CYS A 104 10.89 -12.00 -0.33
N LEU A 105 11.11 -11.68 0.95
CA LEU A 105 12.39 -11.15 1.41
C LEU A 105 13.50 -12.20 1.31
N ASP A 106 13.21 -13.43 1.73
CA ASP A 106 14.14 -14.56 1.73
C ASP A 106 14.58 -14.92 0.29
N GLU A 107 13.66 -14.82 -0.68
CA GLU A 107 13.90 -15.05 -2.11
C GLU A 107 14.52 -13.83 -2.84
N GLY A 108 14.76 -12.72 -2.14
CA GLY A 108 15.32 -11.50 -2.74
C GLY A 108 14.33 -10.66 -3.56
N TRP A 109 13.03 -10.96 -3.51
CA TRP A 109 11.97 -10.21 -4.19
C TRP A 109 11.55 -8.97 -3.39
N TYR A 110 12.47 -8.01 -3.26
CA TYR A 110 12.36 -6.89 -2.33
C TYR A 110 11.15 -5.97 -2.58
N ASN A 111 10.80 -5.69 -3.83
CA ASN A 111 9.62 -4.90 -4.15
C ASN A 111 8.34 -5.61 -3.67
N SER A 112 8.22 -6.90 -3.95
CA SER A 112 7.11 -7.72 -3.49
C SER A 112 7.07 -7.82 -1.97
N ALA A 113 8.22 -7.96 -1.30
CA ALA A 113 8.31 -7.98 0.15
C ALA A 113 7.74 -6.69 0.77
N VAL A 114 8.13 -5.51 0.27
CA VAL A 114 7.59 -4.22 0.72
C VAL A 114 6.09 -4.10 0.46
N SER A 115 5.64 -4.51 -0.72
CA SER A 115 4.22 -4.48 -1.08
C SER A 115 3.37 -5.33 -0.12
N ARG A 116 3.80 -6.57 0.15
CA ARG A 116 3.12 -7.49 1.07
C ARG A 116 3.18 -7.02 2.52
N ALA A 117 4.31 -6.47 2.96
CA ALA A 117 4.47 -5.90 4.30
C ALA A 117 3.50 -4.73 4.54
N TYR A 118 3.31 -3.84 3.55
CA TYR A 118 2.31 -2.79 3.64
C TYR A 118 0.88 -3.35 3.82
N TYR A 119 0.50 -4.35 3.02
CA TYR A 119 -0.83 -4.94 3.14
C TYR A 119 -1.04 -5.68 4.46
N ALA A 120 0.00 -6.27 5.04
CA ALA A 120 -0.05 -6.80 6.40
C ALA A 120 -0.41 -5.70 7.41
N MET A 121 0.29 -4.56 7.38
CA MET A 121 0.02 -3.41 8.24
C MET A 121 -1.39 -2.83 8.01
N PHE A 122 -1.83 -2.76 6.76
CA PHE A 122 -3.16 -2.25 6.40
C PHE A 122 -4.28 -3.12 7.00
N GLN A 123 -4.16 -4.45 6.88
CA GLN A 123 -5.14 -5.38 7.45
C GLN A 123 -5.11 -5.37 8.97
N ALA A 124 -3.93 -5.27 9.58
CA ALA A 124 -3.78 -5.11 11.02
C ALA A 124 -4.46 -3.83 11.53
N ALA A 125 -4.25 -2.70 10.85
CA ALA A 125 -4.90 -1.44 11.19
C ALA A 125 -6.43 -1.50 11.02
N ARG A 126 -6.94 -2.25 10.03
CA ARG A 126 -8.39 -2.53 9.91
C ARG A 126 -8.90 -3.32 11.11
N ALA A 127 -8.18 -4.36 11.53
CA ALA A 127 -8.54 -5.15 12.70
C ALA A 127 -8.58 -4.29 13.97
N ALA A 128 -7.58 -3.43 14.16
CA ALA A 128 -7.49 -2.51 15.30
C ALA A 128 -8.68 -1.53 15.35
N LEU A 129 -9.07 -0.96 14.20
CA LEU A 129 -10.21 -0.05 14.11
C LEU A 129 -11.53 -0.77 14.39
N ALA A 130 -11.70 -1.96 13.85
CA ALA A 130 -12.92 -2.73 14.04
C ALA A 130 -13.03 -3.27 15.48
N ALA A 131 -11.91 -3.51 16.18
CA ALA A 131 -11.88 -3.83 17.62
C ALA A 131 -12.45 -2.72 18.51
N VAL A 132 -12.36 -1.46 18.09
CA VAL A 132 -12.96 -0.33 18.82
C VAL A 132 -14.34 0.07 18.26
N GLY A 133 -14.97 -0.80 17.47
CA GLY A 133 -16.30 -0.59 16.90
C GLY A 133 -16.33 0.22 15.60
N ILE A 134 -15.17 0.56 15.01
CA ILE A 134 -15.10 1.31 13.75
C ILE A 134 -14.90 0.32 12.61
N ASN A 135 -16.01 -0.28 12.17
CA ASN A 135 -16.01 -1.26 11.09
C ASN A 135 -16.59 -0.66 9.79
N ARG A 136 -15.91 -0.89 8.66
CA ARG A 136 -16.36 -0.48 7.33
C ARG A 136 -16.12 -1.62 6.34
N PRO A 137 -17.01 -1.82 5.36
CA PRO A 137 -16.88 -2.89 4.38
C PRO A 137 -15.62 -2.72 3.51
N SER A 138 -15.23 -1.48 3.23
CA SER A 138 -14.02 -1.15 2.48
C SER A 138 -13.34 0.10 3.04
N TRP A 139 -12.05 0.18 2.78
CA TRP A 139 -11.20 1.29 3.18
C TRP A 139 -10.38 1.78 2.00
N ARG A 140 -10.38 3.10 1.79
CA ARG A 140 -9.33 3.76 1.02
C ARG A 140 -8.10 3.90 1.90
N HIS A 141 -6.89 3.78 1.33
CA HIS A 141 -5.62 3.86 2.05
C HIS A 141 -5.52 5.09 2.97
N GLY A 142 -5.68 6.30 2.40
CA GLY A 142 -5.61 7.54 3.18
C GLY A 142 -6.70 7.66 4.24
N ALA A 143 -7.92 7.20 3.97
CA ALA A 143 -9.02 7.24 4.93
C ALA A 143 -8.75 6.34 6.14
N LEU A 144 -8.17 5.16 5.91
CA LEU A 144 -7.77 4.27 6.99
C LEU A 144 -6.66 4.87 7.84
N HIS A 145 -5.61 5.42 7.22
CA HIS A 145 -4.50 6.04 7.95
C HIS A 145 -4.98 7.21 8.82
N ALA A 146 -5.83 8.09 8.24
CA ALA A 146 -6.39 9.23 8.96
C ALA A 146 -7.29 8.79 10.13
N THR A 147 -8.09 7.74 9.94
CA THR A 147 -8.97 7.22 10.99
C THR A 147 -8.18 6.52 12.09
N PHE A 148 -7.17 5.73 11.74
CA PHE A 148 -6.25 5.09 12.70
C PHE A 148 -5.55 6.14 13.57
N SER A 149 -4.98 7.18 12.96
CA SER A 149 -4.31 8.28 13.67
C SER A 149 -5.27 9.03 14.60
N THR A 150 -6.46 9.37 14.12
CA THR A 150 -7.43 10.13 14.92
C THR A 150 -7.96 9.30 16.09
N GLU A 151 -8.44 8.09 15.82
CA GLU A 151 -9.20 7.31 16.79
C GLU A 151 -8.30 6.52 17.74
N LEU A 152 -7.27 5.84 17.21
CA LEU A 152 -6.48 4.89 17.98
C LEU A 152 -5.25 5.54 18.62
N VAL A 153 -4.72 6.62 18.05
CA VAL A 153 -3.52 7.31 18.56
C VAL A 153 -3.90 8.55 19.34
N ARG A 154 -4.66 9.49 18.75
CA ARG A 154 -4.98 10.77 19.41
C ARG A 154 -6.06 10.65 20.47
N ARG A 155 -7.20 10.03 20.14
CA ARG A 155 -8.36 9.96 21.05
C ARG A 155 -8.19 8.89 22.11
N ARG A 156 -7.96 7.63 21.70
CA ARG A 156 -7.89 6.49 22.62
C ARG A 156 -6.49 6.21 23.17
N LYS A 157 -5.44 6.76 22.56
CA LYS A 157 -4.04 6.61 23.01
C LYS A 157 -3.58 5.16 23.16
N LEU A 158 -4.08 4.27 22.29
CA LEU A 158 -3.75 2.83 22.30
C LEU A 158 -2.42 2.54 21.60
N TYR A 159 -2.03 3.40 20.65
CA TYR A 159 -0.80 3.27 19.87
C TYR A 159 0.00 4.56 19.91
N ALA A 160 1.33 4.43 19.83
CA ALA A 160 2.25 5.56 19.75
C ALA A 160 2.18 6.24 18.37
N LEU A 161 2.62 7.51 18.31
CA LEU A 161 2.66 8.27 17.05
C LEU A 161 3.54 7.62 15.97
N SER A 162 4.57 6.88 16.37
CA SER A 162 5.46 6.13 15.47
C SER A 162 4.70 5.13 14.59
N PHE A 163 3.56 4.61 15.03
CA PHE A 163 2.74 3.68 14.23
C PHE A 163 2.12 4.36 13.01
N VAL A 164 1.73 5.63 13.16
CA VAL A 164 1.19 6.43 12.04
C VAL A 164 2.31 6.78 11.06
N GLN A 165 3.48 7.12 11.58
CA GLN A 165 4.67 7.43 10.77
C GLN A 165 5.11 6.20 9.97
N ASN A 166 5.18 5.04 10.61
CA ASN A 166 5.51 3.76 9.96
C ASN A 166 4.51 3.42 8.86
N LEU A 167 3.19 3.57 9.11
CA LEU A 167 2.18 3.33 8.08
C LEU A 167 2.37 4.25 6.86
N ALA A 168 2.67 5.52 7.08
CA ALA A 168 2.93 6.47 5.98
C ALA A 168 4.22 6.11 5.22
N GLU A 169 5.34 5.90 5.92
CA GLU A 169 6.64 5.54 5.34
C GLU A 169 6.52 4.27 4.47
N VAL A 170 5.88 3.23 5.00
CA VAL A 170 5.75 1.95 4.30
C VAL A 170 4.78 2.05 3.11
N MET A 171 3.74 2.89 3.18
CA MET A 171 2.86 3.16 2.04
C MET A 171 3.58 3.84 0.89
N GLU A 172 4.41 4.85 1.18
CA GLU A 172 5.24 5.54 0.18
C GLU A 172 6.24 4.56 -0.45
N LEU A 173 6.89 3.73 0.38
CA LEU A 173 7.79 2.68 -0.10
C LEU A 173 7.07 1.67 -1.00
N ARG A 174 5.84 1.29 -0.65
CA ARG A 174 5.01 0.41 -1.49
C ARG A 174 4.66 1.08 -2.82
N GLN A 175 4.42 2.39 -2.85
CA GLN A 175 4.18 3.10 -4.12
C GLN A 175 5.42 3.04 -5.03
N ILE A 176 6.61 3.21 -4.47
CA ILE A 176 7.87 3.06 -5.22
C ILE A 176 8.01 1.62 -5.72
N ALA A 177 7.86 0.64 -4.83
CA ALA A 177 8.03 -0.78 -5.15
C ALA A 177 7.09 -1.27 -6.27
N ASP A 178 5.84 -0.79 -6.29
CA ASP A 178 4.81 -1.28 -7.21
C ASP A 178 4.75 -0.51 -8.53
N TYR A 179 5.17 0.75 -8.56
CA TYR A 179 4.92 1.64 -9.71
C TYR A 179 6.14 2.43 -10.21
N SER A 180 7.27 2.38 -9.50
CA SER A 180 8.50 3.03 -9.95
C SER A 180 9.42 2.04 -10.66
N ASP A 181 10.28 2.55 -11.54
CA ASP A 181 11.39 1.78 -12.13
C ASP A 181 12.54 1.54 -11.12
N VAL A 182 12.51 2.22 -9.97
CA VAL A 182 13.54 2.08 -8.92
C VAL A 182 13.31 0.83 -8.09
N GLN A 183 14.32 -0.05 -8.03
CA GLN A 183 14.29 -1.26 -7.21
C GLN A 183 14.54 -0.96 -5.72
N ILE A 184 13.78 -1.62 -4.85
CA ILE A 184 14.01 -1.59 -3.42
C ILE A 184 15.24 -2.43 -3.07
N GLN A 185 16.11 -1.87 -2.25
CA GLN A 185 17.30 -2.56 -1.76
C GLN A 185 16.97 -3.51 -0.59
N ALA A 186 17.72 -4.61 -0.48
CA ALA A 186 17.58 -5.62 0.57
C ALA A 186 17.46 -5.04 1.99
N ARG A 187 18.35 -4.10 2.35
CA ARG A 187 18.35 -3.45 3.66
C ARG A 187 17.04 -2.71 3.95
N ARG A 188 16.47 -2.04 2.95
CA ARG A 188 15.20 -1.31 3.09
C ARG A 188 14.03 -2.29 3.22
N ALA A 189 13.99 -3.32 2.37
CA ALA A 189 12.95 -4.36 2.46
C ALA A 189 12.97 -5.07 3.83
N THR A 190 14.16 -5.44 4.32
CA THR A 190 14.34 -6.05 5.66
C THR A 190 13.79 -5.16 6.77
N ARG A 191 14.10 -3.86 6.74
CA ARG A 191 13.55 -2.89 7.71
C ARG A 191 12.03 -2.82 7.64
N VAL A 192 11.45 -2.79 6.44
CA VAL A 192 10.00 -2.72 6.24
C VAL A 192 9.30 -3.97 6.78
N VAL A 193 9.84 -5.17 6.50
CA VAL A 193 9.27 -6.43 7.02
C VAL A 193 9.32 -6.46 8.55
N ARG A 194 10.41 -5.99 9.17
CA ARG A 194 10.48 -5.84 10.64
C ARG A 194 9.44 -4.85 11.17
N ILE A 195 9.30 -3.67 10.54
CA ILE A 195 8.28 -2.69 10.92
C ILE A 195 6.88 -3.30 10.85
N ALA A 196 6.57 -4.06 9.79
CA ALA A 196 5.27 -4.72 9.65
C ALA A 196 5.04 -5.80 10.71
N THR A 197 6.09 -6.54 11.08
CA THR A 197 6.08 -7.53 12.16
C THR A 197 5.76 -6.88 13.50
N ASP A 198 6.51 -5.83 13.87
CA ASP A 198 6.30 -5.09 15.12
C ASP A 198 4.90 -4.46 15.16
N PHE A 199 4.43 -3.94 14.02
CA PHE A 199 3.10 -3.35 13.91
C PHE A 199 2.00 -4.39 14.17
N LEU A 200 2.07 -5.54 13.51
CA LEU A 200 1.07 -6.60 13.67
C LEU A 200 1.07 -7.17 15.09
N ASN A 201 2.25 -7.44 15.66
CA ASN A 201 2.38 -7.94 17.03
C ASN A 201 1.73 -6.98 18.03
N ARG A 202 1.99 -5.68 17.89
CA ARG A 202 1.39 -4.69 18.77
C ARG A 202 -0.14 -4.62 18.62
N VAL A 203 -0.66 -4.73 17.40
CA VAL A 203 -2.12 -4.78 17.18
C VAL A 203 -2.72 -6.00 17.88
N LYS A 204 -2.10 -7.17 17.77
CA LYS A 204 -2.55 -8.40 18.45
C LYS A 204 -2.56 -8.23 19.96
N GLU A 205 -1.51 -7.67 20.54
CA GLU A 205 -1.45 -7.37 21.99
C GLU A 205 -2.60 -6.47 22.43
N VAL A 206 -2.86 -5.38 21.70
CA VAL A 206 -3.93 -4.42 22.05
C VAL A 206 -5.31 -5.04 21.94
N ILE A 207 -5.54 -5.91 20.94
CA ILE A 207 -6.82 -6.61 20.76
C ILE A 207 -7.01 -7.74 21.77
N GLY A 208 -5.94 -8.50 22.08
CA GLY A 208 -6.00 -9.63 23.02
C GLY A 208 -6.12 -9.20 24.49
N ASN A 209 -5.71 -7.97 24.82
CA ASN A 209 -5.82 -7.39 26.16
C ASN A 209 -7.08 -6.52 26.35
N GLY A 210 -8.00 -6.50 25.38
CA GLY A 210 -9.17 -5.62 25.33
C GLY A 210 -10.51 -6.30 25.57
#